data_AF-A0AA45BDB8-F1
#
_entry.id   AF-A0AA45BDB8-F1
#
_cell.length_a   1.000
_cell.length_b   1.000
_cell.length_c   1.000
_cell.angle_alpha   90.00
_cell.angle_beta   90.00
_cell.angle_gamma   90.00
#
_symmetry.space_group_name_H-M   'P 1'
#
loop_
_entity.id
_entity.type
_entity.pdbx_description
1 polymer ?
#
loop_
_entity_poly.entity_id
_entity_poly.type
_entity_poly.pdbx_seq_one_letter_code
_entity_poly.pdbx_strand_id
1 'polypeptide(L)' 'MSEQRRIEFLIERDGLPQATDWVRRTMYIYRGAVLTRGHFARTHPYRHRFIIAYLEFKRWLRTGSTARSA' A
#
# COMPACT_ATOMS: atom_id res chain seq x y z
N MET A 1 -4.89 7.43 9.65
CA MET A 1 -3.68 7.80 8.89
C MET A 1 -3.91 7.37 7.46
N SER A 2 -3.76 8.24 6.47
CA SER A 2 -3.81 7.85 5.05
C SER A 2 -2.55 7.05 4.71
N GLU A 3 -2.63 6.09 3.78
CA GLU A 3 -1.44 5.34 3.38
C GLU A 3 -0.42 6.26 2.70
N GLN A 4 -0.86 7.38 2.11
CA GLN A 4 -0.01 8.43 1.56
C GLN A 4 1.01 8.96 2.59
N ARG A 5 0.56 9.34 3.80
CA ARG A 5 1.46 9.83 4.86
C ARG A 5 2.45 8.75 5.32
N ARG A 6 2.01 7.48 5.29
CA ARG A 6 2.87 6.35 5.63
C ARG A 6 3.97 6.14 4.60
N ILE A 7 3.63 6.26 3.32
CA ILE A 7 4.60 6.20 2.22
C ILE A 7 5.61 7.34 2.34
N GLU A 8 5.17 8.57 2.60
CA GLU A 8 6.05 9.73 2.81
C GLU A 8 7.05 9.49 3.94
N PHE A 9 6.57 9.02 5.09
CA PHE A 9 7.43 8.65 6.22
C PHE A 9 8.45 7.56 5.86
N LEU A 10 8.04 6.52 5.12
CA LEU A 10 8.96 5.46 4.70
C LEU A 10 10.01 5.94 3.70
N ILE A 11 9.65 6.86 2.81
CA ILE A 11 10.61 7.48 1.89
C ILE A 11 11.64 8.30 2.65
N GLU A 12 11.19 9.11 3.63
CA GLU A 12 12.09 9.92 4.46
C GLU A 12 13.04 9.05 5.28
N ARG A 13 12.54 7.95 5.86
CA ARG A 13 13.31 7.07 6.73
C ARG A 13 14.28 6.16 5.97
N ASP A 14 13.80 5.50 4.91
CA ASP A 14 14.50 4.37 4.28
C ASP A 14 14.91 4.64 2.82
N GLY A 15 14.40 5.71 2.20
CA GLY A 15 14.59 6.00 0.78
C GLY A 15 13.49 5.43 -0.13
N LEU A 16 13.41 5.98 -1.35
CA LEU A 16 12.40 5.62 -2.34
C LEU A 16 12.42 4.14 -2.76
N PRO A 17 13.59 3.48 -2.98
CA PRO A 17 13.62 2.07 -3.35
C PRO A 17 13.02 1.17 -2.26
N GLN A 18 13.43 1.38 -1.01
CA GLN A 18 12.97 0.61 0.14
C GLN A 18 11.48 0.83 0.40
N ALA A 19 11.00 2.07 0.29
CA ALA A 19 9.58 2.38 0.35
C ALA A 19 8.79 1.69 -0.78
N THR A 20 9.34 1.62 -1.99
CA THR A 20 8.72 0.93 -3.14
C THR A 20 8.57 -0.56 -2.87
N ASP A 21 9.60 -1.22 -2.37
CA ASP A 21 9.56 -2.65 -2.05
C ASP A 21 8.60 -2.94 -0.89
N TRP A 22 8.57 -2.06 0.12
CA TRP A 22 7.59 -2.13 1.20
C TRP A 22 6.16 -2.02 0.67
N VAL A 23 5.88 -1.08 -0.25
CA VAL A 23 4.55 -0.91 -0.86
C VAL A 23 4.16 -2.18 -1.63
N ARG A 24 5.04 -2.73 -2.46
CA ARG A 24 4.80 -3.96 -3.23
C ARG A 24 4.48 -5.15 -2.31
N ARG A 25 5.26 -5.34 -1.26
CA ARG A 25 5.04 -6.39 -0.26
C ARG A 25 3.71 -6.21 0.47
N THR A 26 3.39 -4.99 0.86
CA THR A 26 2.13 -4.66 1.57
C THR A 26 0.92 -4.92 0.68
N MET A 27 0.97 -4.54 -0.60
CA MET A 27 -0.08 -4.86 -1.56
C MET A 27 -0.34 -6.37 -1.69
N TYR A 28 0.72 -7.18 -1.74
CA TYR A 28 0.59 -8.64 -1.77
C TYR A 28 -0.13 -9.17 -0.51
N ILE A 29 0.27 -8.70 0.68
CA ILE A 29 -0.35 -9.08 1.95
C ILE A 29 -1.82 -8.67 1.99
N TYR A 30 -2.15 -7.43 1.59
CA TYR A 30 -3.53 -6.94 1.62
C TYR A 30 -4.43 -7.71 0.68
N ARG A 31 -3.96 -8.02 -0.53
CA ARG A 31 -4.69 -8.87 -1.47
C ARG A 31 -4.94 -10.26 -0.89
N GLY A 32 -3.91 -10.89 -0.31
CA GLY A 32 -4.03 -12.19 0.35
C GLY A 32 -5.05 -12.16 1.49
N ALA A 33 -4.94 -11.19 2.39
CA ALA A 33 -5.83 -11.02 3.53
C ALA A 33 -7.31 -10.88 3.14
N VAL A 34 -7.62 -10.17 2.05
CA VAL A 34 -9.00 -10.01 1.56
C VAL A 34 -9.54 -11.28 0.91
N LEU A 35 -8.69 -12.07 0.26
CA LEU A 35 -9.09 -13.28 -0.45
C LEU A 35 -9.16 -14.53 0.45
N THR A 36 -8.43 -14.55 1.57
CA THR A 36 -8.43 -15.67 2.52
C THR A 36 -9.77 -15.82 3.24
N ARG A 37 -10.35 -17.03 3.21
CA ARG A 37 -11.56 -17.38 3.96
C ARG A 37 -11.25 -17.38 5.47
N GLY A 38 -12.13 -16.76 6.26
CA GLY A 38 -11.96 -16.66 7.72
C GLY A 38 -11.08 -15.50 8.20
N HIS A 39 -10.40 -14.78 7.30
CA HIS A 39 -9.62 -13.60 7.68
C HIS A 39 -10.54 -12.36 7.84
N PHE A 40 -10.33 -11.57 8.91
CA PHE A 40 -11.18 -10.40 9.22
C PHE A 40 -11.18 -9.35 8.09
N ALA A 41 -10.09 -9.22 7.34
CA ALA A 41 -10.02 -8.30 6.19
C ALA A 41 -11.01 -8.63 5.06
N ARG A 42 -11.63 -9.82 5.07
CA ARG A 42 -12.68 -10.19 4.12
C ARG A 42 -14.06 -9.66 4.52
N THR A 43 -14.27 -9.26 5.78
CA THR A 43 -15.55 -8.80 6.29
C THR A 43 -15.73 -7.28 6.15
N HIS A 44 -16.98 -6.83 6.10
CA HIS A 44 -17.27 -5.39 6.20
C HIS A 44 -17.03 -4.92 7.65
N PRO A 45 -16.51 -3.69 7.89
CA PRO A 45 -16.06 -2.67 6.93
C PRO A 45 -14.58 -2.81 6.51
N TYR A 46 -13.86 -3.79 7.06
CA TYR A 46 -12.42 -3.95 6.85
C TYR A 46 -12.07 -4.19 5.39
N ARG A 47 -12.84 -5.03 4.67
CA ARG A 47 -12.65 -5.28 3.24
C ARG A 47 -12.57 -4.00 2.43
N HIS A 48 -13.46 -3.05 2.69
CA HIS A 48 -13.46 -1.77 2.00
C HIS A 48 -12.18 -0.99 2.28
N ARG A 49 -11.74 -0.92 3.55
CA ARG A 49 -10.51 -0.24 3.95
C ARG A 49 -9.26 -0.85 3.31
N PHE A 50 -9.15 -2.18 3.29
CA PHE A 50 -8.04 -2.88 2.64
C PHE A 50 -8.01 -2.64 1.12
N ILE A 51 -9.16 -2.63 0.46
CA ILE A 51 -9.26 -2.35 -0.97
C ILE A 51 -8.86 -0.90 -1.28
N ILE A 52 -9.34 0.07 -0.51
CA ILE A 52 -8.96 1.49 -0.68
C ILE A 52 -7.44 1.63 -0.55
N ALA A 53 -6.85 1.13 0.54
CA ALA A 53 -5.41 1.21 0.76
C ALA A 53 -4.61 0.54 -0.37
N TYR A 54 -5.05 -0.62 -0.86
CA TYR A 54 -4.46 -1.27 -2.02
C TYR A 54 -4.49 -0.40 -3.28
N LEU A 55 -5.61 0.30 -3.53
CA LEU A 55 -5.75 1.19 -4.68
C LEU A 55 -4.92 2.46 -4.54
N GLU A 56 -4.76 3.00 -3.33
CA GLU A 56 -3.84 4.11 -3.03
C GLU A 56 -2.40 3.72 -3.37
N PHE A 57 -1.94 2.55 -2.90
CA PHE A 57 -0.63 2.01 -3.24
C PHE A 57 -0.45 1.80 -4.74
N LYS A 58 -1.45 1.21 -5.41
CA LYS A 58 -1.42 1.00 -6.86
C LYS A 58 -1.32 2.33 -7.62
N ARG A 59 -2.02 3.37 -7.17
CA ARG A 59 -1.94 4.71 -7.75
C ARG A 59 -0.55 5.29 -7.55
N TRP A 60 -0.03 5.24 -6.32
CA TRP A 60 1.30 5.76 -6.00
C TRP A 60 2.41 5.09 -6.84
N LEU A 61 2.37 3.77 -7.04
CA LEU A 61 3.33 3.09 -7.92
C LEU A 61 3.23 3.53 -9.39
N ARG A 62 2.04 3.92 -9.86
CA ARG A 62 1.84 4.42 -11.23
C ARG A 62 2.31 5.86 -11.41
N THR A 63 2.19 6.69 -10.38
CA THR A 63 2.48 8.14 -10.46
C THR A 63 3.84 8.52 -9.89
N GLY A 64 4.38 7.73 -8.96
CA GLY A 64 5.46 8.14 -8.06
C GLY A 64 6.79 7.39 -8.21
N SER A 65 6.85 6.30 -8.98
CA SER A 65 8.14 5.62 -9.24
C SER A 65 9.07 6.37 -10.21
N THR A 66 8.59 7.42 -10.88
CA THR A 66 9.37 8.23 -11.85
C THR A 66 9.50 9.71 -11.48
N ALA A 67 8.68 10.24 -10.57
CA ALA A 67 8.49 11.69 -10.41
C ALA A 67 9.46 12.40 -9.45
N ARG A 68 10.56 11.76 -9.01
CA ARG A 68 11.59 12.43 -8.17
C ARG A 68 13.03 12.18 -8.66
N SER A 69 13.20 11.89 -9.94
CA SER A 69 14.50 11.82 -10.62
C SER A 69 14.69 12.95 -11.64
N ALA A 70 13.93 14.04 -11.53
CA ALA A 70 14.11 15.26 -12.31
C ALA A 70 14.34 16.44 -11.38
#